data_AF-A0A7S3TG90-F1
#
_entry.id   AF-A0A7S3TG90-F1
#
_cell.length_a   1.000
_cell.length_b   1.000
_cell.length_c   1.000
_cell.angle_alpha   90.00
_cell.angle_beta   90.00
_cell.angle_gamma   90.00
#
_symmetry.space_group_name_H-M   'P 1'
#
loop_
_entity.id
_entity.type
_entity.pdbx_description
1 polymer ?
#
loop_
_entity_poly.entity_id
_entity_poly.type
_entity_poly.pdbx_seq_one_letter_code
_entity_poly.pdbx_strand_id
1 'polypeptide(L)'
;VDGNASRAAGSAEAAKQGLEKRPTLAHAGNSAWLTAGIIIADVVGAGVLSMPMAIAKFGWVLGGLLVVVLLAMNVHISIVLWRCKMHCPEATTYMELMDSAFKQAPKSHRIFMKWITGLSQYSFMIGVLGVYGLSWGKGFGMMAYEARVCMPVLILLGFALLAPFHGSARNMGSWQSLVWLNILTLLGAVVIPLAYMMAEGQASIMPEGSQVYAFAPLEVRQVFAGL
;
A
#
# COMPACT_ATOMS: atom_id res chain seq x y z
N VAL A 1 -45.28 23.80 27.40
CA VAL A 1 -43.92 23.20 27.54
C VAL A 1 -43.70 22.10 26.49
N ASP A 2 -44.61 22.00 25.51
CA ASP A 2 -44.78 20.82 24.67
C ASP A 2 -44.06 20.87 23.31
N GLY A 3 -43.33 21.96 23.04
CA GLY A 3 -42.63 22.18 21.77
C GLY A 3 -41.29 21.44 21.63
N ASN A 4 -40.66 21.03 22.73
CA ASN A 4 -39.33 20.37 22.69
C ASN A 4 -39.41 18.85 22.45
N ALA A 5 -40.47 18.19 22.91
CA ALA A 5 -40.64 16.75 22.71
C ALA A 5 -40.89 16.40 21.22
N SER A 6 -41.65 17.23 20.50
CA SER A 6 -41.95 17.01 19.08
C SER A 6 -40.73 17.22 18.17
N ARG A 7 -39.78 18.08 18.55
CA ARG A 7 -38.51 18.28 17.81
C ARG A 7 -37.52 17.14 18.04
N ALA A 8 -37.48 16.57 19.24
CA ALA A 8 -36.64 15.42 19.56
C ALA A 8 -37.12 14.15 18.83
N ALA A 9 -38.44 13.95 18.71
CA ALA A 9 -39.02 12.83 17.97
C ALA A 9 -38.71 12.89 16.46
N GLY A 10 -38.87 14.07 15.85
CA GLY A 10 -38.55 14.26 14.42
C GLY A 10 -37.05 14.11 14.11
N SER A 11 -36.16 14.48 15.04
CA SER A 11 -34.71 14.29 14.87
C SER A 11 -34.27 12.83 15.04
N ALA A 12 -34.97 12.05 15.87
CA ALA A 12 -34.73 10.62 16.03
C ALA A 12 -35.28 9.79 14.85
N GLU A 13 -36.42 10.17 14.27
CA GLU A 13 -36.93 9.56 13.04
C GLU A 13 -36.10 9.90 11.81
N ALA A 14 -35.59 11.14 11.70
CA ALA A 14 -34.64 11.51 10.63
C ALA A 14 -33.31 10.74 10.75
N ALA A 15 -32.83 10.47 11.98
CA ALA A 15 -31.65 9.64 12.22
C ALA A 15 -31.89 8.16 11.87
N LYS A 16 -33.11 7.64 12.09
CA LYS A 16 -33.49 6.28 11.67
C LYS A 16 -33.65 6.17 10.15
N GLN A 17 -34.27 7.15 9.50
CA GLN A 17 -34.43 7.16 8.04
C GLN A 17 -33.10 7.36 7.29
N GLY A 18 -32.12 8.05 7.88
CA GLY A 18 -30.75 8.12 7.35
C GLY A 18 -29.94 6.82 7.48
N LEU A 19 -30.36 5.91 8.36
CA LEU A 19 -29.75 4.58 8.53
C LEU A 19 -30.41 3.51 7.63
N GLU A 20 -31.70 3.65 7.33
CA GLU A 20 -32.48 2.65 6.58
C GLU A 20 -32.42 2.82 5.06
N LYS A 21 -32.11 4.03 4.56
CA LYS A 21 -31.78 4.26 3.14
C LYS A 21 -30.27 4.26 2.92
N ARG A 22 -29.59 3.17 3.27
CA ARG A 22 -28.39 2.82 2.51
C ARG A 22 -28.89 2.21 1.20
N PRO A 23 -28.82 2.92 0.06
CA PRO A 23 -28.98 2.22 -1.21
C PRO A 23 -27.98 1.07 -1.15
N THR A 24 -28.48 -0.15 -1.22
CA THR A 24 -27.68 -1.33 -1.50
C THR A 24 -26.94 -0.99 -2.78
N LEU A 25 -25.71 -0.48 -2.63
CA LEU A 25 -24.76 -0.30 -3.71
C LEU A 25 -24.67 -1.70 -4.31
N ALA A 26 -25.39 -1.91 -5.41
CA ALA A 26 -25.27 -3.10 -6.22
C ALA A 26 -23.78 -3.21 -6.54
N HIS A 27 -23.09 -4.08 -5.79
CA HIS A 27 -21.68 -4.35 -5.96
C HIS A 27 -21.57 -5.05 -7.30
N ALA A 28 -21.40 -4.27 -8.34
CA ALA A 28 -20.97 -4.76 -9.63
C ALA A 28 -19.57 -5.38 -9.44
N GLY A 29 -19.55 -6.69 -9.22
CA GLY A 29 -18.56 -7.60 -9.81
C GLY A 29 -17.31 -7.96 -9.02
N ASN A 30 -16.89 -7.23 -7.98
CA ASN A 30 -15.64 -7.54 -7.30
C ASN A 30 -15.85 -8.09 -5.89
N SER A 31 -15.35 -9.31 -5.66
CA SER A 31 -15.32 -9.94 -4.33
C SER A 31 -14.44 -9.13 -3.38
N ALA A 32 -14.89 -8.87 -2.16
CA ALA A 32 -14.10 -8.17 -1.13
C ALA A 32 -12.71 -8.80 -0.93
N TRP A 33 -12.63 -10.13 -1.07
CA TRP A 33 -11.38 -10.89 -1.07
C TRP A 33 -10.40 -10.48 -2.16
N LEU A 34 -10.89 -10.21 -3.38
CA LEU A 34 -10.04 -9.78 -4.49
C LEU A 34 -9.49 -8.37 -4.22
N THR A 35 -10.33 -7.47 -3.71
CA THR A 35 -9.90 -6.13 -3.31
C THR A 35 -8.86 -6.20 -2.19
N ALA A 36 -9.08 -7.03 -1.16
CA ALA A 36 -8.11 -7.24 -0.10
C ALA A 36 -6.79 -7.81 -0.64
N GLY A 37 -6.86 -8.79 -1.56
CA GLY A 37 -5.68 -9.37 -2.21
C GLY A 37 -4.86 -8.34 -3.00
N ILE A 38 -5.52 -7.45 -3.73
CA ILE A 38 -4.86 -6.35 -4.46
C ILE A 38 -4.18 -5.38 -3.50
N ILE A 39 -4.84 -5.01 -2.40
CA ILE A 39 -4.26 -4.12 -1.39
C ILE A 39 -3.02 -4.76 -0.75
N ILE A 40 -3.10 -6.04 -0.37
CA ILE A 40 -1.98 -6.77 0.20
C ILE A 40 -0.82 -6.85 -0.81
N ALA A 41 -1.12 -7.18 -2.07
CA ALA A 41 -0.12 -7.24 -3.14
C ALA A 41 0.60 -5.90 -3.36
N ASP A 42 -0.15 -4.79 -3.29
CA ASP A 42 0.41 -3.45 -3.46
C ASP A 42 1.28 -3.04 -2.25
N VAL A 43 0.80 -3.29 -1.03
CA VAL A 43 1.52 -2.96 0.22
C VAL A 43 2.80 -3.81 0.38
N VAL A 44 2.74 -5.09 0.04
CA VAL A 44 3.85 -6.03 0.23
C VAL A 44 4.92 -5.90 -0.87
N GLY A 45 4.70 -5.08 -1.90
CA GLY A 45 5.60 -4.92 -3.05
C GLY A 45 7.01 -4.39 -2.73
N ALA A 46 7.48 -3.43 -3.52
CA ALA A 46 8.88 -2.97 -3.42
C ALA A 46 9.26 -2.41 -2.02
N GLY A 47 8.28 -1.92 -1.25
CA GLY A 47 8.51 -1.36 0.09
C GLY A 47 9.04 -2.38 1.10
N VAL A 48 8.46 -3.58 1.16
CA VAL A 48 8.83 -4.60 2.16
C VAL A 48 10.26 -5.11 1.95
N LEU A 49 10.74 -5.18 0.71
CA LEU A 49 12.12 -5.61 0.42
C LEU A 49 13.17 -4.64 0.99
N SER A 50 12.85 -3.35 1.09
CA SER A 50 13.75 -2.32 1.63
C SER A 50 13.64 -2.11 3.15
N MET A 51 12.55 -2.59 3.74
CA MET A 51 12.18 -2.33 5.13
C MET A 51 13.15 -2.94 6.16
N PRO A 52 13.65 -4.19 5.99
CA PRO A 52 14.64 -4.76 6.91
C PRO A 52 15.93 -3.93 6.98
N MET A 53 16.38 -3.41 5.84
CA MET A 53 17.58 -2.57 5.78
C MET A 53 17.37 -1.24 6.51
N ALA A 54 16.18 -0.64 6.41
CA ALA A 54 15.85 0.56 7.17
C ALA A 54 15.80 0.28 8.69
N ILE A 55 15.14 -0.81 9.11
CA ILE A 55 15.05 -1.20 10.53
C ILE A 55 16.45 -1.49 11.11
N ALA A 56 17.32 -2.15 10.33
CA ALA A 56 18.70 -2.41 10.73
C ALA A 56 19.50 -1.12 11.00
N LYS A 57 19.19 -0.01 10.32
CA LYS A 57 19.84 1.29 10.53
C LYS A 57 19.30 2.07 11.72
N PHE A 58 18.00 1.98 12.00
CA PHE A 58 17.37 2.67 13.14
C PHE A 58 17.47 1.90 14.46
N GLY A 59 17.80 0.61 14.42
CA GLY A 59 17.77 -0.27 15.58
C GLY A 59 16.39 -0.89 15.78
N TRP A 60 16.34 -1.99 16.52
CA TRP A 60 15.14 -2.84 16.60
C TRP A 60 13.96 -2.15 17.30
N VAL A 61 14.21 -1.44 18.41
CA VAL A 61 13.17 -0.74 19.18
C VAL A 61 12.63 0.46 18.41
N LEU A 62 13.51 1.35 17.95
CA LEU A 62 13.09 2.57 17.23
C LEU A 62 12.46 2.22 15.88
N GLY A 63 13.02 1.24 15.17
CA GLY A 63 12.42 0.69 13.95
C GLY A 63 11.03 0.10 14.22
N GLY A 64 10.89 -0.76 15.24
CA GLY A 64 9.61 -1.33 15.63
C GLY A 64 8.57 -0.27 16.01
N LEU A 65 8.96 0.72 16.79
CA LEU A 65 8.10 1.84 17.16
C LEU A 65 7.65 2.64 15.92
N LEU A 66 8.58 2.94 15.01
CA LEU A 66 8.27 3.63 13.76
C LEU A 66 7.26 2.85 12.91
N VAL A 67 7.42 1.52 12.81
CA VAL A 67 6.46 0.66 12.09
C VAL A 67 5.07 0.72 12.71
N VAL A 68 4.96 0.67 14.03
CA VAL A 68 3.67 0.76 14.73
C VAL A 68 3.02 2.14 14.50
N VAL A 69 3.80 3.22 14.57
CA VAL A 69 3.29 4.58 14.30
C VAL A 69 2.83 4.73 12.85
N LEU A 70 3.62 4.25 11.88
CA LEU A 70 3.25 4.27 10.47
C LEU A 70 2.00 3.43 10.20
N LEU A 71 1.85 2.26 10.85
CA LEU A 71 0.65 1.46 10.78
C LEU A 71 -0.57 2.22 11.32
N ALA A 72 -0.45 2.84 12.49
CA ALA A 72 -1.53 3.63 13.08
C ALA A 72 -1.95 4.81 12.19
N MET A 73 -0.98 5.51 11.59
CA MET A 73 -1.26 6.59 10.62
C MET A 73 -1.99 6.07 9.37
N ASN A 74 -1.54 4.95 8.79
CA ASN A 74 -2.19 4.37 7.61
C ASN A 74 -3.62 3.89 7.89
N VAL A 75 -3.86 3.28 9.06
CA VAL A 75 -5.20 2.89 9.51
C VAL A 75 -6.08 4.12 9.69
N HIS A 76 -5.55 5.18 10.32
CA HIS A 76 -6.30 6.43 10.49
C HIS A 76 -6.71 7.04 9.15
N ILE A 77 -5.79 7.17 8.20
CA ILE A 77 -6.07 7.70 6.85
C ILE A 77 -7.12 6.84 6.15
N SER A 78 -7.02 5.51 6.26
CA SER A 78 -7.97 4.58 5.65
C SER A 78 -9.40 4.74 6.22
N ILE A 79 -9.53 4.94 7.53
CA ILE A 79 -10.83 5.21 8.18
C ILE A 79 -11.40 6.55 7.72
N VAL A 80 -10.57 7.60 7.64
CA VAL A 80 -11.00 8.91 7.14
C VAL A 80 -11.47 8.81 5.69
N LEU A 81 -10.71 8.14 4.84
CA LEU A 81 -11.04 7.93 3.44
C LEU A 81 -12.35 7.15 3.27
N TRP A 82 -12.52 6.07 4.04
CA TRP A 82 -13.76 5.31 4.08
C TRP A 82 -14.96 6.18 4.46
N ARG A 83 -14.83 7.00 5.50
CA ARG A 83 -15.88 7.94 5.91
C ARG A 83 -16.19 8.95 4.81
N CYS A 84 -15.18 9.51 4.14
CA CYS A 84 -15.38 10.40 2.99
C CYS A 84 -16.13 9.71 1.85
N LYS A 85 -15.75 8.48 1.50
CA LYS A 85 -16.41 7.71 0.44
C LYS A 85 -17.87 7.37 0.78
N MET A 86 -18.17 7.11 2.04
CA MET A 86 -19.56 6.91 2.51
C MET A 86 -20.42 8.18 2.37
N HIS A 87 -19.84 9.37 2.55
CA HIS A 87 -20.56 10.64 2.37
C HIS A 87 -20.65 11.07 0.91
N CYS A 88 -19.77 10.59 0.04
CA CYS A 88 -19.71 10.94 -1.38
C CYS A 88 -19.62 9.68 -2.25
N PRO A 89 -20.73 8.90 -2.37
CA PRO A 89 -20.72 7.62 -3.05
C PRO A 89 -20.45 7.73 -4.56
N GLU A 90 -20.79 8.86 -5.18
CA GLU A 90 -20.62 9.10 -6.62
C GLU A 90 -19.17 9.34 -7.06
N ALA A 91 -18.28 9.74 -6.14
CA ALA A 91 -16.89 10.05 -6.48
C ALA A 91 -16.09 8.76 -6.77
N THR A 92 -15.56 8.61 -7.97
CA THR A 92 -14.82 7.41 -8.39
C THR A 92 -13.32 7.57 -8.25
N THR A 93 -12.81 8.80 -8.42
CA THR A 93 -11.39 9.12 -8.28
C THR A 93 -11.10 9.89 -7.00
N TYR A 94 -9.85 9.85 -6.51
CA TYR A 94 -9.44 10.60 -5.33
C TYR A 94 -9.61 12.12 -5.53
N MET A 95 -9.36 12.61 -6.75
CA MET A 95 -9.58 14.02 -7.10
C MET A 95 -11.06 14.40 -7.08
N GLU A 96 -11.97 13.55 -7.57
CA GLU A 96 -13.43 13.76 -7.46
C GLU A 96 -13.92 13.69 -6.02
N LEU A 97 -13.29 12.82 -5.21
CA LEU A 97 -13.63 12.68 -3.80
C LEU A 97 -13.25 13.95 -3.04
N MET A 98 -12.06 14.51 -3.28
CA MET A 98 -11.67 15.80 -2.73
C MET A 98 -12.58 16.92 -3.23
N ASP A 99 -12.89 16.92 -4.53
CA ASP A 99 -13.78 17.90 -5.12
C ASP A 99 -15.19 17.85 -4.51
N SER A 100 -15.65 16.67 -4.11
CA SER A 100 -16.94 16.45 -3.44
C SER A 100 -16.91 16.76 -1.95
N ALA A 101 -15.85 16.37 -1.25
CA ALA A 101 -15.66 16.62 0.18
C ALA A 101 -15.57 18.13 0.49
N PHE A 102 -14.93 18.90 -0.38
CA PHE A 102 -14.77 20.35 -0.23
C PHE A 102 -15.85 21.18 -0.94
N LYS A 103 -17.01 20.60 -1.27
CA LYS A 103 -18.13 21.33 -1.92
C LYS A 103 -18.59 22.55 -1.11
N GLN A 104 -18.49 22.50 0.22
CA GLN A 104 -18.90 23.59 1.12
C GLN A 104 -17.80 24.64 1.34
N ALA A 105 -16.56 24.39 0.88
CA ALA A 105 -15.43 25.28 1.09
C ALA A 105 -15.35 26.37 0.00
N PRO A 106 -14.62 27.49 0.23
CA PRO A 106 -14.40 28.51 -0.78
C PRO A 106 -13.79 27.93 -2.06
N LYS A 107 -14.22 28.43 -3.23
CA LYS A 107 -13.79 27.93 -4.54
C LYS A 107 -12.26 27.94 -4.70
N SER A 108 -11.58 28.95 -4.18
CA SER A 108 -10.12 29.07 -4.19
C SER A 108 -9.44 27.92 -3.44
N HIS A 109 -9.86 27.64 -2.21
CA HIS A 109 -9.31 26.54 -1.41
C HIS A 109 -9.58 25.17 -2.05
N ARG A 110 -10.77 24.98 -2.64
CA ARG A 110 -11.12 23.74 -3.33
C ARG A 110 -10.21 23.47 -4.53
N ILE A 111 -9.98 24.47 -5.38
CA ILE A 111 -9.09 24.35 -6.56
C ILE A 111 -7.66 24.04 -6.10
N PHE A 112 -7.18 24.73 -5.07
CA PHE A 112 -5.84 24.52 -4.52
C PHE A 112 -5.66 23.09 -3.97
N MET A 113 -6.60 22.61 -3.14
CA MET A 113 -6.54 21.26 -2.58
C MET A 113 -6.63 20.18 -3.66
N LYS A 114 -7.46 20.39 -4.69
CA LYS A 114 -7.54 19.50 -5.86
C LYS A 114 -6.20 19.43 -6.60
N TRP A 115 -5.55 20.58 -6.80
CA TRP A 115 -4.28 20.65 -7.50
C TRP A 115 -3.15 19.95 -6.72
N ILE A 116 -3.04 20.21 -5.41
CA ILE A 116 -2.06 19.53 -4.55
C ILE A 116 -2.29 18.02 -4.51
N THR A 117 -3.54 17.59 -4.36
CA THR A 117 -3.86 16.15 -4.33
C THR A 117 -3.51 15.49 -5.65
N GLY A 118 -3.85 16.14 -6.78
CA GLY A 118 -3.49 15.65 -8.10
C GLY A 118 -1.98 15.55 -8.25
N LEU A 119 -1.23 16.60 -7.91
CA LEU A 119 0.23 16.62 -7.99
C LEU A 119 0.84 15.49 -7.15
N SER A 120 0.44 15.36 -5.89
CA SER A 120 0.92 14.31 -4.99
C SER A 120 0.62 12.90 -5.54
N GLN A 121 -0.58 12.68 -6.06
CA GLN A 121 -0.98 11.39 -6.62
C GLN A 121 -0.18 11.04 -7.88
N TYR A 122 0.01 11.99 -8.81
CA TYR A 122 0.81 11.77 -10.01
C TYR A 122 2.30 11.56 -9.68
N SER A 123 2.86 12.35 -8.77
CA SER A 123 4.24 12.16 -8.30
C SER A 123 4.43 10.77 -7.67
N PHE A 124 3.49 10.33 -6.84
CA PHE A 124 3.53 8.98 -6.26
C PHE A 124 3.47 7.88 -7.33
N MET A 125 2.54 7.99 -8.28
CA MET A 125 2.41 7.02 -9.39
C MET A 125 3.70 6.93 -10.22
N ILE A 126 4.30 8.07 -10.56
CA ILE A 126 5.58 8.12 -11.31
C ILE A 126 6.70 7.47 -10.49
N GLY A 127 6.79 7.78 -9.20
CA GLY A 127 7.80 7.20 -8.32
C GLY A 127 7.68 5.68 -8.23
N VAL A 128 6.47 5.18 -7.98
CA VAL A 128 6.17 3.74 -7.89
C VAL A 128 6.47 3.05 -9.23
N LEU A 129 6.06 3.63 -10.35
CA LEU A 129 6.36 3.10 -11.69
C LEU A 129 7.87 3.04 -11.95
N GLY A 130 8.62 4.06 -11.53
CA GLY A 130 10.07 4.10 -11.62
C GLY A 130 10.73 2.99 -10.80
N VAL A 131 10.29 2.78 -9.55
CA VAL A 131 10.80 1.72 -8.68
C VAL A 131 10.52 0.33 -9.26
N TYR A 132 9.31 0.09 -9.77
CA TYR A 132 8.99 -1.19 -10.42
C TYR A 132 9.77 -1.39 -11.72
N GLY A 133 9.96 -0.33 -12.52
CA GLY A 133 10.79 -0.38 -13.73
C GLY A 133 12.25 -0.74 -13.42
N LEU A 134 12.83 -0.11 -12.40
CA LEU A 134 14.20 -0.43 -11.94
C LEU A 134 14.31 -1.86 -11.41
N SER A 135 13.29 -2.34 -10.69
CA SER A 135 13.23 -3.71 -10.18
C SER A 135 13.19 -4.72 -11.31
N TRP A 136 12.39 -4.46 -12.35
CA TRP A 136 12.35 -5.26 -13.57
C TRP A 136 13.71 -5.29 -14.28
N GLY A 137 14.32 -4.12 -14.49
CA GLY A 137 15.63 -4.00 -15.14
C GLY A 137 16.72 -4.80 -14.40
N LYS A 138 16.76 -4.72 -13.07
CA LYS A 138 17.69 -5.51 -12.24
C LYS A 138 17.41 -7.00 -12.30
N GLY A 139 16.14 -7.40 -12.20
CA GLY A 139 15.74 -8.82 -12.28
C GLY A 139 16.15 -9.46 -13.60
N PHE A 140 15.84 -8.81 -14.72
CA PHE A 140 16.26 -9.29 -16.05
C PHE A 140 17.77 -9.22 -16.26
N GLY A 141 18.43 -8.19 -15.74
CA GLY A 141 19.88 -8.06 -15.80
C GLY A 141 20.61 -9.23 -15.12
N MET A 142 20.06 -9.76 -14.01
CA MET A 142 20.63 -10.95 -13.36
C MET A 142 20.39 -12.23 -14.16
N MET A 143 19.25 -12.37 -14.85
CA MET A 143 18.96 -13.55 -15.68
C MET A 143 19.76 -13.56 -17.00
N ALA A 144 20.00 -12.39 -17.58
CA ALA A 144 20.67 -12.24 -18.87
C ALA A 144 22.13 -11.79 -18.71
N TYR A 145 22.87 -12.34 -17.74
CA TYR A 145 24.24 -11.93 -17.44
C TYR A 145 25.19 -12.09 -18.66
N GLU A 146 24.92 -13.09 -19.50
CA GLU A 146 25.65 -13.37 -20.75
C GLU A 146 25.40 -12.31 -21.84
N ALA A 147 24.21 -11.70 -21.84
CA ALA A 147 23.84 -10.71 -22.85
C ALA A 147 24.25 -9.32 -22.35
N ARG A 148 25.25 -8.70 -22.99
CA ARG A 148 25.74 -7.33 -22.68
C ARG A 148 24.73 -6.24 -23.08
N VAL A 149 23.50 -6.34 -22.58
CA VAL A 149 22.44 -5.36 -22.84
C VAL A 149 22.50 -4.29 -21.75
N CYS A 150 22.37 -3.02 -22.15
CA CYS A 150 22.35 -1.93 -21.18
C CYS A 150 21.06 -1.92 -20.36
N MET A 151 21.18 -1.58 -19.06
CA MET A 151 20.04 -1.49 -18.12
C MET A 151 18.86 -0.65 -18.64
N PRO A 152 19.05 0.54 -19.25
CA PRO A 152 17.94 1.35 -19.75
C PRO A 152 17.11 0.63 -20.83
N VAL A 153 17.75 -0.17 -21.70
CA VAL A 153 17.05 -0.91 -22.75
C VAL A 153 16.21 -2.04 -22.16
N LEU A 154 16.70 -2.74 -21.13
CA LEU A 154 15.91 -3.76 -20.44
C LEU A 154 14.69 -3.17 -19.71
N ILE A 155 14.83 -1.98 -19.14
CA ILE A 155 13.73 -1.25 -18.51
C ILE A 155 12.69 -0.83 -19.56
N LEU A 156 13.13 -0.26 -20.69
CA LEU A 156 12.24 0.12 -21.79
C LEU A 156 11.51 -1.09 -22.39
N LEU A 157 12.20 -2.22 -22.53
CA LEU A 157 11.59 -3.48 -22.95
C LEU A 157 10.52 -3.95 -21.96
N GLY A 158 10.78 -3.85 -20.66
CA GLY A 158 9.80 -4.14 -19.61
C GLY A 158 8.55 -3.25 -19.70
N PHE A 159 8.73 -1.94 -19.89
CA PHE A 159 7.61 -1.02 -20.10
C PHE A 159 6.85 -1.31 -21.39
N ALA A 160 7.53 -1.64 -22.48
CA ALA A 160 6.91 -2.02 -23.75
C ALA A 160 6.08 -3.31 -23.62
N LEU A 161 6.56 -4.30 -22.84
CA LEU A 161 5.83 -5.52 -22.53
C LEU A 161 4.62 -5.27 -21.62
N LEU A 162 4.71 -4.32 -20.68
CA LEU A 162 3.62 -3.97 -19.77
C LEU A 162 2.54 -3.08 -20.41
N ALA A 163 2.87 -2.31 -21.44
CA ALA A 163 1.94 -1.41 -22.14
C ALA A 163 0.63 -2.09 -22.62
N PRO A 164 0.63 -3.26 -23.29
CA PRO A 164 -0.60 -3.93 -23.69
C PRO A 164 -1.46 -4.38 -22.49
N PHE A 165 -0.83 -4.81 -21.40
CA PHE A 165 -1.54 -5.17 -20.17
C PHE A 165 -2.16 -3.93 -19.51
N HIS A 166 -1.48 -2.79 -19.53
CA HIS A 166 -2.02 -1.55 -18.99
C HIS A 166 -3.26 -1.08 -19.76
N GLY A 167 -3.27 -1.21 -21.09
CA GLY A 167 -4.43 -0.91 -21.92
C GLY A 167 -5.62 -1.85 -21.66
N SER A 168 -5.35 -3.13 -21.36
CA SER A 168 -6.36 -4.15 -21.07
C SER A 168 -6.90 -4.06 -19.62
N ALA A 169 -6.09 -3.60 -18.67
CA ALA A 169 -6.38 -3.57 -17.24
C ALA A 169 -7.31 -2.43 -16.78
N ARG A 170 -8.08 -1.80 -17.68
CA ARG A 170 -9.04 -0.73 -17.34
C ARG A 170 -10.09 -1.15 -16.31
N ASN A 171 -10.37 -2.45 -16.21
CA ASN A 171 -11.22 -3.03 -15.17
C ASN A 171 -10.35 -3.76 -14.14
N MET A 172 -10.08 -3.13 -13.00
CA MET A 172 -9.43 -3.78 -11.86
C MET A 172 -10.29 -4.96 -11.40
N GLY A 173 -9.86 -6.20 -11.66
CA GLY A 173 -10.55 -7.42 -11.25
C GLY A 173 -10.87 -8.42 -12.36
N SER A 174 -10.73 -8.06 -13.64
CA SER A 174 -10.94 -9.02 -14.74
C SER A 174 -9.87 -10.11 -14.80
N TRP A 175 -8.70 -9.90 -14.18
CA TRP A 175 -7.56 -10.83 -14.20
C TRP A 175 -7.28 -11.38 -12.80
N GLN A 176 -8.19 -12.20 -12.28
CA GLN A 176 -8.02 -12.85 -10.98
C GLN A 176 -6.72 -13.67 -10.91
N SER A 177 -6.31 -14.27 -12.03
CA SER A 177 -5.06 -15.03 -12.14
C SER A 177 -3.82 -14.19 -11.82
N LEU A 178 -3.80 -12.92 -12.20
CA LEU A 178 -2.68 -12.01 -11.94
C LEU A 178 -2.53 -11.71 -10.44
N VAL A 179 -3.66 -11.61 -9.73
CA VAL A 179 -3.66 -11.41 -8.26
C VAL A 179 -3.10 -12.65 -7.57
N TRP A 180 -3.54 -13.84 -7.97
CA TRP A 180 -3.02 -15.11 -7.43
C TRP A 180 -1.53 -15.30 -7.72
N LEU A 181 -1.10 -14.98 -8.95
CA LEU A 181 0.31 -15.02 -9.32
C LEU A 181 1.14 -14.07 -8.45
N ASN A 182 0.66 -12.85 -8.22
CA ASN A 182 1.33 -11.90 -7.34
C ASN A 182 1.45 -12.46 -5.90
N ILE A 183 0.35 -12.95 -5.32
CA ILE A 183 0.37 -13.58 -3.98
C ILE A 183 1.38 -14.74 -3.93
N LEU A 184 1.40 -15.61 -4.94
CA LEU A 184 2.34 -16.73 -5.00
C LEU A 184 3.79 -16.25 -5.10
N THR A 185 4.07 -15.22 -5.91
CA THR A 185 5.43 -14.65 -6.01
C THR A 185 5.88 -14.00 -4.72
N LEU A 186 4.98 -13.33 -3.99
CA LEU A 186 5.27 -12.76 -2.67
C LEU A 186 5.55 -13.84 -1.63
N LEU A 187 4.73 -14.89 -1.61
CA LEU A 187 4.97 -16.05 -0.75
C LEU A 187 6.31 -16.69 -1.06
N GLY A 188 6.64 -16.88 -2.35
CA GLY A 188 7.95 -17.40 -2.76
C GLY A 188 9.11 -16.52 -2.30
N ALA A 189 9.01 -15.20 -2.50
CA ALA A 189 10.04 -14.24 -2.11
C ALA A 189 10.32 -14.21 -0.61
N VAL A 190 9.33 -14.52 0.23
CA VAL A 190 9.46 -14.55 1.69
C VAL A 190 9.83 -15.95 2.19
N VAL A 191 9.15 -16.99 1.71
CA VAL A 191 9.31 -18.37 2.19
C VAL A 191 10.64 -18.96 1.75
N ILE A 192 11.13 -18.69 0.53
CA ILE A 192 12.39 -19.27 0.05
C ILE A 192 13.58 -18.83 0.92
N PRO A 193 13.82 -17.53 1.18
CA PRO A 193 14.91 -17.12 2.07
C PRO A 193 14.70 -17.60 3.51
N LEU A 194 13.48 -17.61 4.02
CA LEU A 194 13.20 -18.11 5.38
C LEU A 194 13.48 -19.61 5.50
N ALA A 195 13.04 -20.41 4.54
CA ALA A 195 13.30 -21.85 4.50
C ALA A 195 14.80 -22.13 4.36
N TYR A 196 15.51 -21.37 3.52
CA TYR A 196 16.96 -21.45 3.39
C TYR A 196 17.67 -21.13 4.72
N MET A 197 17.31 -20.02 5.37
CA MET A 197 17.87 -19.65 6.68
C MET A 197 17.54 -20.67 7.78
N MET A 198 16.36 -21.31 7.74
CA MET A 198 15.98 -22.37 8.66
C MET A 198 16.77 -23.66 8.41
N ALA A 199 17.04 -24.02 7.15
CA ALA A 199 17.70 -25.25 6.76
C ALA A 199 19.22 -25.20 6.97
N GLU A 200 19.87 -24.09 6.60
CA GLU A 200 21.33 -23.94 6.69
C GLU A 200 21.81 -23.78 8.16
N GLY A 201 20.89 -23.42 9.06
CA GLY A 201 21.17 -23.13 10.47
C GLY A 201 22.02 -21.86 10.65
N GLN A 202 21.92 -21.20 11.82
CA GLN A 202 22.65 -19.95 12.09
C GLN A 202 24.18 -20.06 11.97
N ALA A 203 24.74 -21.27 12.03
CA ALA A 203 26.19 -21.50 12.07
C ALA A 203 26.90 -21.24 10.73
N SER A 204 26.22 -21.47 9.59
CA SER A 204 26.85 -21.44 8.26
C SER A 204 26.81 -20.06 7.59
N ILE A 205 25.96 -19.16 8.10
CA ILE A 205 25.71 -17.82 7.55
C ILE A 205 26.52 -16.75 8.31
N MET A 206 27.26 -17.16 9.35
CA MET A 206 28.17 -16.27 10.08
C MET A 206 29.44 -16.04 9.25
N PRO A 207 29.76 -14.80 8.87
CA PRO A 207 31.09 -14.48 8.35
C PRO A 207 32.14 -14.92 9.38
N GLU A 208 33.21 -15.59 8.93
CA GLU A 208 34.33 -15.96 9.82
C GLU A 208 34.84 -14.71 10.58
N GLY A 209 34.65 -14.69 11.90
CA GLY A 209 35.03 -13.56 12.76
C GLY A 209 33.91 -12.54 13.08
N SER A 210 32.69 -12.70 12.56
CA SER A 210 31.55 -11.85 12.91
C SER A 210 30.87 -12.32 14.19
N GLN A 211 30.96 -11.55 15.28
CA GLN A 211 30.20 -11.78 16.52
C GLN A 211 28.73 -11.30 16.46
N VAL A 212 28.21 -11.06 15.26
CA VAL A 212 26.82 -10.62 15.09
C VAL A 212 25.92 -11.85 15.00
N TYR A 213 25.27 -12.19 16.10
CA TYR A 213 24.26 -13.25 16.16
C TYR A 213 22.94 -12.76 15.55
N ALA A 214 22.27 -13.58 14.74
CA ALA A 214 20.93 -13.27 14.23
C ALA A 214 19.86 -13.20 15.35
N PHE A 215 20.16 -13.78 16.50
CA PHE A 215 19.62 -13.35 17.80
C PHE A 215 20.81 -12.98 18.69
N ALA A 216 21.22 -11.71 18.69
CA ALA A 216 22.09 -11.23 19.76
C ALA A 216 21.43 -11.60 21.10
N PRO A 217 22.17 -12.10 22.11
CA PRO A 217 21.67 -11.97 23.48
C PRO A 217 21.28 -10.49 23.59
N LEU A 218 20.02 -10.22 23.94
CA LEU A 218 19.48 -8.86 24.08
C LEU A 218 20.27 -8.13 25.16
N GLU A 219 21.47 -7.67 24.82
CA GLU A 219 22.25 -6.78 25.64
C GLU A 219 21.46 -5.48 25.66
N VAL A 220 21.05 -5.11 26.86
CA VAL A 220 20.27 -3.90 27.15
C VAL A 220 20.87 -2.67 26.44
N ARG A 221 22.20 -2.63 26.27
CA ARG A 221 22.91 -1.58 25.51
C ARG A 221 22.56 -1.50 24.03
N GLN A 222 22.37 -2.62 23.32
CA GLN A 222 22.01 -2.61 21.89
C GLN A 222 20.54 -2.26 21.66
N VAL A 223 19.66 -2.63 22.60
CA VAL A 223 18.25 -2.22 22.65
C VAL A 223 18.13 -0.69 22.78
N PHE A 224 19.07 -0.06 23.51
CA PHE A 224 19.13 1.39 23.73
C PHE A 224 20.15 2.13 22.85
N ALA A 225 20.85 1.46 21.93
CA ALA A 225 21.86 2.12 21.08
C ALA A 225 21.28 3.16 20.09
N GLY A 226 19.95 3.20 19.96
CA GLY A 226 19.20 4.21 19.20
C GLY A 226 18.51 5.28 20.04
N LEU A 227 18.82 5.38 21.34
CA LEU A 227 18.28 6.38 22.28
C LEU A 227 19.34 7.42 22.66
#